data_AF-A0A2M9G575-F1
#
_entry.id   AF-A0A2M9G575-F1
#
_cell.length_a   1.000
_cell.length_b   1.000
_cell.length_c   1.000
_cell.angle_alpha   90.00
_cell.angle_beta   90.00
_cell.angle_gamma   90.00
#
_symmetry.space_group_name_H-M   'P 1'
#
loop_
_entity.id
_entity.type
_entity.pdbx_description
1 polymer ?
#
loop_
_entity_poly.entity_id
_entity_poly.type
_entity_poly.pdbx_seq_one_letter_code
_entity_poly.pdbx_strand_id
1 'polypeptide(L)' 'MRDPVDELRHLIYAPAIRIDGERATAETYFDADAVTRRSKRLVQLRGVYRDELARRGEHWRFVRREIVVLTPKT' A
#
# COMPACT_ATOMS: atom_id res chain seq x y z
N MET A 1 -20.83 5.79 8.92
CA MET A 1 -19.43 6.23 9.09
C MET A 1 -18.57 4.99 9.33
N ARG A 2 -17.40 4.84 8.67
CA ARG A 2 -16.51 3.69 8.91
C ARG A 2 -15.95 3.75 10.34
N ASP A 3 -15.84 2.59 11.01
CA ASP A 3 -15.21 2.50 12.33
C ASP A 3 -13.72 2.86 12.19
N PRO A 4 -13.21 3.90 12.88
CA PRO A 4 -11.79 4.21 12.83
C PRO A 4 -10.96 3.05 13.37
N VAL A 5 -9.72 2.95 12.92
CA VAL A 5 -8.79 1.90 13.37
C VAL A 5 -7.67 2.48 14.23
N ASP A 6 -7.18 1.67 15.16
CA ASP A 6 -5.97 1.87 15.94
C ASP A 6 -4.93 0.82 15.53
N GLU A 7 -3.66 1.05 15.87
CA GLU A 7 -2.57 0.07 15.68
C GLU A 7 -2.37 -0.42 14.24
N LEU A 8 -2.73 0.41 13.25
CA LEU A 8 -2.55 0.07 11.83
C LEU A 8 -1.08 -0.16 11.51
N ARG A 9 -0.74 -1.41 11.19
CA ARG A 9 0.60 -1.84 10.80
C ARG A 9 0.57 -2.41 9.40
N HIS A 10 1.56 -2.01 8.60
CA HIS A 10 1.81 -2.61 7.30
C HIS A 10 3.05 -3.50 7.36
N LEU A 11 2.93 -4.71 6.81
CA LEU A 11 4.08 -5.49 6.35
C LEU A 11 4.23 -5.23 4.85
N ILE A 12 5.36 -4.65 4.47
CA ILE A 12 5.67 -4.33 3.08
C ILE A 12 6.68 -5.35 2.57
N TYR A 13 6.32 -6.02 1.47
CA TYR A 13 7.19 -7.01 0.84
C TYR A 13 8.23 -6.35 -0.07
N ALA A 14 9.19 -7.13 -0.56
CA ALA A 14 10.18 -6.64 -1.50
C ALA A 14 9.50 -6.04 -2.76
N PRO A 15 9.75 -4.76 -3.08
CA PRO A 15 9.13 -4.12 -4.23
C PRO A 15 9.85 -4.50 -5.52
N ALA A 16 9.10 -4.75 -6.59
CA ALA A 16 9.64 -4.87 -7.94
C ALA A 16 9.68 -3.49 -8.59
N ILE A 17 10.86 -2.87 -8.65
CA ILE A 17 11.04 -1.48 -9.11
C ILE A 17 11.71 -1.46 -10.48
N ARG A 18 11.17 -0.67 -11.42
CA ARG A 18 11.79 -0.35 -12.70
C ARG A 18 12.01 1.16 -12.80
N ILE A 19 13.23 1.57 -13.15
CA ILE A 19 13.62 2.98 -13.30
C ILE A 19 13.88 3.28 -14.78
N ASP A 20 13.27 4.34 -15.27
CA ASP A 20 13.45 4.89 -16.62
C ASP A 20 13.74 6.39 -16.50
N GLY A 21 15.04 6.74 -16.41
CA GLY A 21 15.52 8.10 -16.19
C GLY A 21 14.94 8.74 -14.91
N GLU A 22 14.11 9.75 -15.09
CA GLU A 22 13.44 10.47 -14.00
C GLU A 22 12.05 9.90 -13.64
N ARG A 23 11.67 8.75 -14.22
CA ARG A 23 10.42 8.05 -13.91
C ARG A 23 10.73 6.66 -13.34
N ALA A 24 9.82 6.14 -12.54
CA ALA A 24 9.89 4.77 -12.07
C ALA A 24 8.49 4.18 -11.91
N THR A 25 8.38 2.87 -12.05
CA THR A 25 7.21 2.10 -11.66
C THR A 25 7.59 1.09 -10.57
N ALA A 26 6.66 0.82 -9.65
CA ALA A 26 6.85 -0.20 -8.64
C ALA A 26 5.58 -1.02 -8.43
N GLU A 27 5.75 -2.34 -8.28
CA GLU A 27 4.70 -3.22 -7.77
C GLU A 27 5.15 -3.82 -6.43
N THR A 28 4.32 -3.68 -5.40
CA THR A 28 4.67 -4.10 -4.03
C THR A 28 3.47 -4.74 -3.34
N TYR A 29 3.62 -5.97 -2.90
CA TYR A 29 2.62 -6.61 -2.04
C TYR A 29 2.64 -5.99 -0.64
N PHE A 30 1.48 -5.96 0.01
CA PHE A 30 1.38 -5.59 1.42
C PHE A 30 0.35 -6.46 2.15
N ASP A 31 0.62 -6.66 3.43
CA ASP A 31 -0.39 -7.03 4.42
C ASP A 31 -0.61 -5.83 5.36
N ALA A 32 -1.87 -5.56 5.72
CA ALA A 32 -2.22 -4.53 6.67
C ALA A 32 -3.14 -5.09 7.75
N ASP A 33 -2.70 -4.99 9.00
CA ASP A 33 -3.46 -5.40 10.18
C ASP A 33 -3.83 -4.16 11.00
N ALA A 34 -5.04 -4.13 11.55
CA ALA A 34 -5.46 -3.10 12.49
C ALA A 34 -6.58 -3.60 13.40
N VAL A 35 -6.84 -2.86 14.49
CA VAL A 35 -7.98 -3.11 15.38
C VAL A 35 -8.96 -1.95 15.25
N THR A 36 -10.25 -2.25 15.04
CA THR A 36 -11.27 -1.19 15.03
C THR A 36 -11.46 -0.60 16.41
N ARG A 37 -11.57 0.73 16.50
CA ARG A 37 -11.59 1.44 17.78
C ARG A 37 -12.85 1.14 18.58
N ARG A 38 -14.02 1.15 17.92
CA ARG A 38 -15.32 0.99 18.60
C ARG A 38 -15.67 -0.48 18.78
N SER A 39 -15.56 -1.29 17.72
CA SER A 39 -15.97 -2.70 17.74
C SER A 39 -14.89 -3.67 18.22
N LYS A 40 -13.63 -3.22 18.41
CA LYS A 40 -12.49 -4.05 18.84
C LYS A 40 -12.27 -5.28 17.96
N ARG A 41 -12.65 -5.18 16.68
CA ARG A 41 -12.53 -6.24 15.69
C ARG A 41 -11.18 -6.14 14.99
N LEU A 42 -10.54 -7.29 14.78
CA LEU A 42 -9.37 -7.41 13.91
C LEU A 42 -9.77 -7.21 12.44
N VAL A 43 -9.06 -6.32 11.76
CA VAL A 43 -9.15 -6.08 10.31
C VAL A 43 -7.84 -6.51 9.69
N GLN A 44 -7.90 -7.40 8.71
CA GLN A 44 -6.75 -7.86 7.94
C GLN A 44 -7.03 -7.64 6.46
N LEU A 45 -6.11 -6.93 5.80
CA LEU A 45 -6.15 -6.66 4.37
C LEU A 45 -4.87 -7.17 3.73
N ARG A 46 -5.01 -7.70 2.51
CA ARG A 46 -3.89 -8.08 1.66
C ARG A 46 -4.08 -7.37 0.33
N GLY A 47 -2.99 -6.89 -0.25
CA GLY A 47 -3.10 -6.08 -1.44
C GLY A 47 -1.80 -5.90 -2.20
N VAL A 48 -1.92 -5.15 -3.28
CA VAL A 48 -0.80 -4.73 -4.13
C VAL A 48 -0.87 -3.21 -4.27
N TYR A 49 0.25 -2.54 -4.02
CA TYR A 49 0.48 -1.18 -4.49
C TYR A 49 1.06 -1.22 -5.89
N ARG A 50 0.44 -0.47 -6.80
CA ARG A 50 0.99 -0.16 -8.13
C ARG A 50 1.27 1.33 -8.19
N ASP A 51 2.56 1.64 -8.30
CA ASP A 51 3.05 3.00 -8.13
C ASP A 51 3.68 3.53 -9.42
N GLU A 52 3.40 4.79 -9.71
CA GLU A 52 4.16 5.61 -10.64
C GLU A 52 4.89 6.69 -9.83
N LEU A 53 6.20 6.81 -10.04
CA LEU A 53 7.04 7.77 -9.35
C LEU A 53 7.75 8.69 -10.35
N ALA A 54 8.00 9.91 -9.92
CA ALA A 54 8.86 10.86 -10.62
C ALA A 54 9.96 11.35 -9.68
N ARG A 55 11.16 11.50 -10.23
CA ARG A 55 12.28 12.14 -9.54
C ARG A 55 12.01 13.65 -9.46
N ARG A 56 12.26 14.21 -8.28
CA ARG A 56 12.16 15.63 -7.95
C ARG A 56 13.42 16.01 -7.15
N GLY A 57 14.45 16.44 -7.87
CA GLY A 57 15.80 16.59 -7.30
C GLY A 57 16.36 15.23 -6.87
N GLU A 58 16.79 15.14 -5.61
CA GLU A 58 17.35 13.90 -5.05
C GLU A 58 16.30 12.90 -4.56
N HIS A 59 15.02 13.24 -4.64
CA HIS A 59 13.94 12.43 -4.08
C HIS A 59 13.02 11.85 -5.15
N TRP A 60 12.57 10.62 -4.93
CA TRP A 60 11.44 10.05 -5.65
C TRP A 60 10.13 10.45 -4.97
N ARG A 61 9.12 10.82 -5.76
CA ARG A 61 7.78 11.18 -5.27
C ARG A 61 6.74 10.38 -6.03
N PHE A 62 5.69 9.94 -5.33
CA PHE A 62 4.52 9.33 -5.97
C PHE A 62 3.83 10.34 -6.87
N VAL A 63 3.68 9.99 -8.14
CA VAL A 63 2.78 10.65 -9.08
C VAL A 63 1.39 10.04 -8.95
N ARG A 64 1.34 8.71 -8.83
CA ARG A 64 0.11 7.94 -8.66
C ARG A 64 0.39 6.69 -7.83
N ARG A 65 -0.58 6.31 -7.01
CA ARG A 65 -0.65 5.00 -6.35
C ARG A 65 -2.03 4.42 -6.56
N GLU A 66 -2.09 3.23 -7.12
CA GLU A 66 -3.28 2.38 -7.13
C GLU A 66 -3.14 1.33 -6.02
N ILE A 67 -4.20 1.15 -5.23
CA ILE A 67 -4.26 0.13 -4.18
C ILE A 67 -5.26 -0.93 -4.62
N VAL A 68 -4.74 -2.11 -4.98
CA VAL A 68 -5.58 -3.26 -5.35
C VAL A 68 -5.70 -4.17 -4.14
N VAL A 69 -6.86 -4.16 -3.49
CA VAL A 69 -7.15 -5.09 -2.39
C VAL A 69 -7.45 -6.46 -2.98
N LEU A 70 -6.74 -7.48 -2.52
CA LEU A 70 -6.96 -8.86 -2.92
C LEU A 70 -8.13 -9.42 -2.11
N THR A 71 -9.28 -9.60 -2.76
CA THR A 71 -10.42 -10.31 -2.17
C THR A 71 -10.29 -11.80 -2.52
N PRO A 72 -10.42 -12.71 -1.54
CA PRO A 72 -10.55 -14.13 -1.84
C PRO A 72 -11.75 -14.33 -2.77
N LYS A 73 -11.58 -15.06 -3.87
CA LYS A 73 -12.72 -15.60 -4.60
C LYS A 73 -13.30 -16.73 -3.76
N THR A 74 -14.52 -16.56 -3.27
CA THR A 74 -15.34 -17.62 -2.67
C THR A 74 -15.68 -18.68 -3.69
#